data_AF-A0A0C2MWC3-F1
#
_entry.id   AF-A0A0C2MWC3-F1
#
_cell.length_a   1.000
_cell.length_b   1.000
_cell.length_c   1.000
_cell.angle_alpha   90.00
_cell.angle_beta   90.00
_cell.angle_gamma   90.00
#
_symmetry.space_group_name_H-M   'P 1'
#
loop_
_entity.id
_entity.type
_entity.pdbx_description
1 polymer ?
#
loop_
_entity_poly.entity_id
_entity_poly.type
_entity_poly.pdbx_seq_one_letter_code
_entity_poly.pdbx_strand_id
1 'polypeptide(L)'
;MDQVIIFCRTKLDCKNLEAYFCKLGGGPCVPYDNQFSCRCLHSDYSQQERINNLNAFRNKQARILISTSVGARGLDIQGIPYVICVTLPDEITNYVHMIGRVGRAERFDDFTQRMGLAINLVASFPEKVWYHKCQRPSCNNAATHDRGGCCIWYNELQVCSFLTD
;
A
#
# COMPACT_ATOMS: atom_id res chain seq x y z
N MET A 1 15.90 -10.25 7.50
CA MET A 1 15.62 -8.93 6.88
C MET A 1 14.14 -8.65 6.98
N ASP A 2 13.82 -7.38 7.12
CA ASP A 2 12.49 -6.93 7.48
C ASP A 2 11.66 -6.60 6.25
N GLN A 3 10.35 -6.76 6.41
CA GLN A 3 9.38 -6.60 5.34
C GLN A 3 8.33 -5.58 5.73
N VAL A 4 7.80 -4.89 4.72
CA VAL A 4 6.80 -3.85 4.91
C VAL A 4 5.70 -4.00 3.86
N ILE A 5 4.46 -3.77 4.28
CA ILE A 5 3.35 -3.56 3.36
C ILE A 5 3.11 -2.07 3.23
N ILE A 6 3.10 -1.56 2.00
CA ILE A 6 2.76 -0.18 1.68
C ILE A 6 1.39 -0.19 1.01
N PHE A 7 0.43 0.45 1.65
CA PHE A 7 -0.90 0.63 1.10
C PHE A 7 -1.02 1.97 0.38
N CYS A 8 -1.54 1.90 -0.84
CA CYS A 8 -1.91 3.07 -1.63
C CYS A 8 -3.42 3.08 -1.89
N ARG A 9 -3.98 4.26 -2.17
CA ARG A 9 -5.42 4.37 -2.47
C ARG A 9 -5.77 3.78 -3.82
N THR A 10 -4.98 4.07 -4.86
CA THR A 10 -5.27 3.65 -6.23
C THR A 10 -4.20 2.72 -6.80
N LYS A 11 -4.59 1.94 -7.82
CA LYS A 11 -3.65 1.12 -8.60
C LYS A 11 -2.59 1.97 -9.33
N LEU A 12 -2.92 3.22 -9.65
CA LEU A 12 -1.96 4.14 -10.28
C LEU A 12 -0.87 4.53 -9.28
N ASP A 13 -1.24 4.81 -8.04
CA ASP A 13 -0.28 5.11 -6.98
C ASP A 13 0.64 3.91 -6.70
N CYS A 14 0.10 2.68 -6.72
CA CYS A 14 0.92 1.48 -6.64
C CYS A 14 1.97 1.41 -7.76
N LYS A 15 1.57 1.64 -9.01
CA LYS A 15 2.47 1.64 -10.18
C LYS A 15 3.51 2.76 -10.08
N ASN A 16 3.10 3.95 -9.64
CA ASN A 16 4.01 5.09 -9.46
C ASN A 16 5.07 4.78 -8.39
N LEU A 17 4.68 4.14 -7.29
CA LEU A 17 5.58 3.76 -6.22
C LEU A 17 6.55 2.64 -6.65
N GLU A 18 6.07 1.63 -7.38
CA GLU A 18 6.95 0.61 -7.98
C GLU A 18 7.96 1.23 -8.94
N ALA A 19 7.51 2.12 -9.84
CA ALA A 19 8.38 2.83 -10.76
C ALA A 19 9.41 3.72 -10.01
N TYR A 20 9.03 4.31 -8.88
CA TYR A 20 9.95 5.05 -8.02
C TYR A 20 11.03 4.13 -7.44
N PHE A 21 10.68 2.95 -6.92
CA PHE A 21 11.68 1.98 -6.45
C PHE A 21 12.57 1.45 -7.57
N CYS A 22 12.04 1.21 -8.77
CA CYS A 22 12.84 0.86 -9.95
C CYS A 22 13.90 1.93 -10.25
N LYS A 23 13.54 3.22 -10.18
CA LYS A 23 14.50 4.32 -10.37
C LYS A 23 15.60 4.36 -9.31
N LEU A 24 15.33 3.87 -8.11
CA LEU A 24 16.31 3.73 -7.03
C LEU A 24 17.14 2.44 -7.12
N GLY A 25 17.02 1.66 -8.22
CA GLY A 25 17.72 0.38 -8.39
C GLY A 25 17.06 -0.80 -7.68
N GLY A 26 15.80 -0.64 -7.29
CA GLY A 26 14.93 -1.69 -6.75
C GLY A 26 13.97 -2.24 -7.79
N GLY A 27 12.77 -2.63 -7.34
CA GLY A 27 11.69 -3.07 -8.21
C GLY A 27 11.41 -4.58 -8.14
N PRO A 28 10.67 -5.12 -9.12
CA PRO A 28 10.28 -6.53 -9.10
C PRO A 28 11.40 -7.49 -9.53
N CYS A 29 12.35 -7.03 -10.35
CA CYS A 29 13.35 -7.89 -10.99
C CYS A 29 14.77 -7.63 -10.46
N VAL A 30 14.91 -7.56 -9.13
CA VAL A 30 16.20 -7.36 -8.46
C VAL A 30 16.53 -8.54 -7.53
N PRO A 31 17.81 -8.75 -7.17
CA PRO A 31 18.20 -9.71 -6.14
C PRO A 31 17.42 -9.54 -4.83
N TYR A 32 17.16 -10.63 -4.13
CA TYR A 32 16.28 -10.66 -2.95
C TYR A 32 16.84 -9.89 -1.74
N ASP A 33 18.15 -9.68 -1.69
CA ASP A 33 18.84 -8.87 -0.67
C ASP A 33 18.75 -7.36 -0.92
N ASN A 34 18.30 -6.94 -2.12
CA ASN A 34 18.09 -5.53 -2.45
C ASN A 34 17.04 -4.89 -1.53
N GLN A 35 17.39 -3.76 -0.93
CA GLN A 35 16.56 -3.05 0.04
C GLN A 35 15.24 -2.51 -0.51
N PHE A 36 15.15 -2.32 -1.83
CA PHE A 36 13.99 -1.82 -2.55
C PHE A 36 13.34 -2.89 -3.45
N SER A 37 13.61 -4.18 -3.19
CA SER A 37 12.89 -5.28 -3.85
C SER A 37 11.39 -5.21 -3.51
N CYS A 38 10.54 -5.11 -4.52
CA CYS A 38 9.10 -4.91 -4.31
C CYS A 38 8.21 -5.79 -5.19
N ARG A 39 6.97 -5.97 -4.77
CA ARG A 39 5.89 -6.59 -5.57
C ARG A 39 4.62 -5.77 -5.42
N CYS A 40 3.82 -5.69 -6.48
CA CYS A 40 2.53 -5.02 -6.46
C CYS A 40 1.36 -5.99 -6.39
N LEU A 41 0.28 -5.55 -5.74
CA LEU A 41 -0.94 -6.32 -5.60
C LEU A 41 -2.18 -5.42 -5.68
N HIS A 42 -2.77 -5.38 -6.87
CA HIS A 42 -3.98 -4.63 -7.18
C HIS A 42 -4.76 -5.30 -8.32
N SER A 43 -5.93 -4.75 -8.67
CA SER A 43 -6.92 -5.36 -9.59
C SER A 43 -6.48 -5.59 -11.03
N ASP A 44 -5.33 -5.05 -11.45
CA ASP A 44 -4.81 -5.26 -12.82
C ASP A 44 -4.00 -6.55 -12.91
N TYR A 45 -3.61 -7.15 -11.78
CA TYR A 45 -2.95 -8.45 -11.75
C TYR A 45 -3.99 -9.56 -11.71
N SER A 46 -3.78 -10.60 -12.52
CA SER A 46 -4.55 -11.83 -12.47
C SER A 46 -4.44 -12.51 -11.10
N GLN A 47 -5.37 -13.42 -10.79
CA GLN A 47 -5.31 -14.17 -9.53
C GLN A 47 -3.98 -14.94 -9.38
N GLN A 48 -3.48 -15.52 -10.47
CA GLN A 48 -2.20 -16.23 -10.45
C GLN A 48 -1.03 -15.29 -10.14
N GLU A 49 -0.99 -14.10 -10.75
CA GLU A 49 0.06 -13.11 -10.47
C GLU A 49 -0.03 -12.59 -9.04
N ARG A 50 -1.23 -12.36 -8.51
CA ARG A 50 -1.44 -11.98 -7.10
C ARG A 50 -0.89 -13.03 -6.15
N ILE A 51 -1.12 -14.31 -6.42
CA ILE A 51 -0.58 -15.44 -5.64
C ILE A 51 0.94 -15.48 -5.73
N ASN A 52 1.50 -15.35 -6.94
CA ASN A 52 2.95 -15.38 -7.15
C ASN A 52 3.65 -14.22 -6.43
N ASN A 53 3.11 -13.00 -6.55
CA ASN A 53 3.62 -11.80 -5.88
C ASN A 53 3.55 -11.92 -4.36
N LEU A 54 2.44 -12.47 -3.86
CA LEU A 54 2.28 -12.74 -2.44
C LEU A 54 3.26 -13.79 -1.93
N ASN A 55 3.48 -14.87 -2.67
CA ASN A 55 4.42 -15.91 -2.29
C ASN A 55 5.86 -15.39 -2.30
N ALA A 56 6.23 -14.57 -3.28
CA ALA A 56 7.54 -13.91 -3.30
C ALA A 56 7.73 -13.03 -2.06
N PHE A 57 6.70 -12.28 -1.65
CA PHE A 57 6.74 -11.54 -0.40
C PHE A 57 6.86 -12.48 0.81
N ARG A 58 5.98 -13.47 0.99
CA ARG A 58 6.04 -14.41 2.13
C ARG A 58 7.39 -15.13 2.27
N ASN A 59 8.01 -15.49 1.14
CA ASN A 59 9.30 -16.17 1.09
C ASN A 59 10.50 -15.22 1.25
N LYS A 60 10.28 -13.95 1.61
CA LYS A 60 11.32 -12.91 1.76
C LYS A 60 12.11 -12.63 0.48
N GLN A 61 11.54 -12.95 -0.68
CA GLN A 61 12.10 -12.64 -2.00
C GLN A 61 11.78 -11.20 -2.43
N ALA A 62 10.82 -10.57 -1.77
CA ALA A 62 10.54 -9.14 -1.87
C ALA A 62 10.42 -8.54 -0.47
N ARG A 63 11.08 -7.41 -0.25
CA ARG A 63 11.05 -6.69 1.03
C ARG A 63 9.81 -5.80 1.16
N ILE A 64 9.27 -5.33 0.04
CA ILE A 64 8.17 -4.38 0.00
C ILE A 64 6.99 -5.00 -0.76
N LEU A 65 5.81 -5.04 -0.14
CA LEU A 65 4.57 -5.35 -0.84
C LEU A 65 3.74 -4.07 -0.98
N ILE A 66 3.49 -3.65 -2.22
CA ILE A 66 2.68 -2.47 -2.52
C ILE A 66 1.28 -2.94 -2.88
N SER A 67 0.24 -2.44 -2.21
CA SER A 67 -1.13 -2.91 -2.46
C SER A 67 -2.19 -1.83 -2.31
N THR A 68 -3.34 -2.03 -2.93
CA THR A 68 -4.55 -1.30 -2.56
C THR A 68 -5.29 -2.03 -1.44
N SER A 69 -6.08 -1.30 -0.64
CA SER A 69 -6.89 -1.91 0.43
C SER A 69 -7.77 -3.06 -0.08
N VAL A 70 -8.37 -2.89 -1.28
CA VAL A 70 -9.16 -3.92 -1.96
C VAL A 70 -8.29 -5.08 -2.46
N GLY A 71 -7.11 -4.79 -3.01
CA GLY A 71 -6.17 -5.81 -3.49
C GLY A 71 -5.75 -6.76 -2.37
N ALA A 72 -5.60 -6.27 -1.14
CA ALA A 72 -5.21 -7.09 0.00
C ALA A 72 -6.35 -7.87 0.66
N ARG A 73 -7.62 -7.60 0.33
CA ARG A 73 -8.76 -8.36 0.89
C ARG A 73 -8.70 -9.82 0.42
N GLY A 74 -8.93 -10.75 1.36
CA GLY A 74 -8.86 -12.19 1.11
C GLY A 74 -7.44 -12.76 1.10
N LEU A 75 -6.41 -11.95 1.35
CA LEU A 75 -5.04 -12.42 1.53
C LEU A 75 -4.73 -12.49 3.01
N ASP A 76 -4.44 -13.70 3.49
CA ASP A 76 -4.06 -13.90 4.88
C ASP A 76 -2.56 -13.61 5.07
N ILE A 77 -2.24 -12.35 5.26
CA ILE A 77 -0.89 -11.91 5.62
C ILE A 77 -1.00 -11.34 7.03
N GLN A 78 -0.28 -11.91 7.98
CA GLN A 78 -0.27 -11.46 9.37
C GLN A 78 1.19 -11.47 9.85
N GLY A 79 1.45 -10.79 10.97
CA GLY A 79 2.79 -10.81 11.55
C GLY A 79 3.83 -9.97 10.84
N ILE A 80 3.40 -9.04 9.98
CA ILE A 80 4.35 -8.16 9.31
C ILE A 80 4.78 -7.08 10.32
N PRO A 81 6.07 -6.73 10.41
CA PRO A 81 6.53 -5.76 11.40
C PRO A 81 6.09 -4.33 11.08
N TYR A 82 5.91 -4.01 9.80
CA TYR A 82 5.63 -2.64 9.37
C TYR A 82 4.50 -2.58 8.34
N VAL A 83 3.60 -1.63 8.55
CA VAL A 83 2.60 -1.19 7.57
C VAL A 83 2.75 0.31 7.37
N ILE A 84 2.77 0.76 6.12
CA ILE A 84 2.76 2.17 5.75
C ILE A 84 1.52 2.46 4.93
N CYS A 85 0.72 3.43 5.33
CA CYS A 85 -0.40 3.94 4.54
C CYS A 85 0.05 5.26 3.90
N VAL A 86 0.22 5.26 2.57
CA VAL A 86 0.61 6.46 1.81
C VAL A 86 -0.54 7.46 1.72
N THR A 87 -1.76 6.95 1.72
CA THR A 87 -3.00 7.74 1.74
C THR A 87 -3.95 7.04 2.68
N LEU A 88 -4.69 7.81 3.48
CA LEU A 88 -5.72 7.21 4.32
C LEU A 88 -6.83 6.59 3.43
N PRO A 89 -7.39 5.43 3.82
CA PRO A 89 -8.50 4.87 3.09
C PRO A 89 -9.79 5.66 3.37
N ASP A 90 -10.69 5.69 2.39
CA ASP A 90 -11.97 6.42 2.48
C ASP A 90 -12.91 5.87 3.59
N GLU A 91 -12.68 4.63 4.05
CA GLU A 91 -13.50 3.97 5.08
C GLU A 91 -12.61 3.46 6.23
N ILE A 92 -13.05 3.72 7.48
CA ILE A 92 -12.35 3.29 8.70
C ILE A 92 -12.21 1.77 8.77
N THR A 93 -13.21 1.01 8.32
CA THR A 93 -13.14 -0.46 8.26
C THR A 93 -11.93 -0.93 7.44
N ASN A 94 -11.63 -0.26 6.33
CA ASN A 94 -10.45 -0.57 5.51
C ASN A 94 -9.16 -0.25 6.24
N TYR A 95 -9.13 0.88 6.96
CA TYR A 95 -7.99 1.25 7.79
C TYR A 95 -7.69 0.17 8.85
N VAL A 96 -8.69 -0.26 9.60
CA VAL A 96 -8.53 -1.31 10.62
C VAL A 96 -8.01 -2.62 10.00
N HIS A 97 -8.52 -3.01 8.83
CA HIS A 97 -8.02 -4.19 8.11
C HIS A 97 -6.58 -4.05 7.60
N MET A 98 -6.15 -2.84 7.22
CA MET A 98 -4.79 -2.56 6.78
C MET A 98 -3.80 -2.67 7.93
N ILE A 99 -4.08 -1.99 9.05
CA ILE A 99 -3.19 -1.99 10.21
C ILE A 99 -3.25 -3.31 11.00
N GLY A 100 -4.35 -4.06 10.89
CA GLY A 100 -4.51 -5.38 11.51
C GLY A 100 -3.53 -6.44 10.99
N ARG A 101 -2.78 -6.13 9.92
CA ARG A 101 -1.71 -6.97 9.37
C ARG A 101 -0.40 -6.89 10.16
N VAL A 102 -0.29 -5.88 11.02
CA VAL A 102 0.88 -5.64 11.87
C VAL A 102 0.90 -6.61 13.04
N GLY A 103 1.98 -7.38 13.15
CA GLY A 103 2.24 -8.22 14.32
C GLY A 103 2.67 -7.37 15.51
N ARG A 104 1.87 -7.32 16.58
CA ARG A 104 2.13 -6.43 17.74
C ARG A 104 3.03 -7.05 18.83
N ALA A 105 3.23 -8.37 18.80
CA ALA A 105 3.94 -9.10 19.86
C ALA A 105 4.64 -10.36 19.34
N GLU A 106 5.20 -10.32 18.13
CA GLU A 106 5.93 -11.46 17.60
C GLU A 106 7.35 -11.50 18.15
N ARG A 107 7.83 -12.70 18.53
CA ARG A 107 9.24 -12.88 18.91
C ARG A 107 10.11 -12.67 17.68
N PHE A 108 11.04 -11.72 17.77
CA PHE A 108 12.04 -11.48 16.74
C PHE A 108 13.19 -12.49 16.87
N ASP A 109 13.57 -12.76 18.11
CA ASP A 109 14.54 -13.76 18.54
C ASP A 109 14.16 -14.25 19.96
N ASP A 110 14.97 -15.14 20.53
CA ASP A 110 14.72 -15.72 21.85
C ASP A 110 14.67 -14.68 22.99
N PHE A 111 15.16 -13.46 22.74
CA PHE A 111 15.36 -12.42 23.75
C PHE A 111 14.55 -11.13 23.50
N THR A 112 14.07 -10.91 22.28
CA THR A 112 13.51 -9.62 21.84
C THR A 112 12.15 -9.81 21.19
N GLN A 113 11.14 -9.14 21.74
CA GLN A 113 9.86 -8.95 21.04
C GLN A 113 9.98 -7.80 20.04
N ARG A 114 9.39 -7.98 18.87
CA ARG A 114 9.34 -6.94 17.87
C ARG A 114 8.13 -6.05 18.05
N MET A 115 8.36 -4.73 18.08
CA MET A 115 7.27 -3.77 17.99
C MET A 115 6.77 -3.69 16.55
N GLY A 116 5.50 -4.01 16.35
CA GLY A 116 4.81 -3.77 15.10
C GLY A 116 4.40 -2.30 14.98
N LEU A 117 4.70 -1.66 13.86
CA LEU A 117 4.34 -0.26 13.61
C LEU A 117 3.44 -0.10 12.39
N ALA A 118 2.39 0.71 12.56
CA ALA A 118 1.58 1.24 11.47
C ALA A 118 1.88 2.74 11.35
N ILE A 119 2.34 3.18 10.18
CA ILE A 119 2.70 4.57 9.89
C ILE A 119 1.72 5.11 8.85
N ASN A 120 1.11 6.26 9.13
CA ASN A 120 0.23 6.96 8.19
C ASN A 120 0.86 8.27 7.76
N LEU A 121 0.88 8.51 6.46
CA LEU A 121 1.18 9.83 5.90
C LEU A 121 -0.14 10.58 5.79
N VAL A 122 -0.21 11.77 6.39
CA VAL A 122 -1.43 12.59 6.45
C VAL A 122 -1.07 14.02 6.08
N ALA A 123 -1.69 14.54 5.02
CA ALA A 123 -1.56 15.93 4.62
C ALA A 123 -2.29 16.86 5.60
N SER A 124 -1.68 18.00 5.93
CA SER A 124 -2.28 19.04 6.79
C SER A 124 -3.26 19.95 6.05
N PHE A 125 -3.45 19.74 4.75
CA PHE A 125 -4.36 20.49 3.90
C PHE A 125 -5.00 19.57 2.87
N PRO A 126 -6.18 19.93 2.32
CA PRO A 126 -6.80 19.13 1.27
C PRO A 126 -5.85 18.96 0.07
N GLU A 127 -5.61 17.72 -0.31
CA GLU A 127 -4.71 17.39 -1.41
C GLU A 127 -5.48 16.90 -2.63
N LYS A 128 -4.91 17.13 -3.82
CA LYS A 128 -5.49 16.67 -5.07
C LYS A 128 -4.98 15.27 -5.36
N VAL A 129 -5.87 14.29 -5.27
CA VAL A 129 -5.54 12.87 -5.38
C VAL A 129 -6.23 12.22 -6.58
N TRP A 130 -5.66 11.14 -7.09
CA TRP A 130 -6.29 10.32 -8.11
C TRP A 130 -7.54 9.62 -7.58
N TYR A 131 -8.60 9.64 -8.38
CA TYR A 131 -9.86 8.97 -8.11
C TYR A 131 -10.49 8.52 -9.44
N HIS A 132 -9.97 7.40 -9.95
CA HIS A 132 -10.25 6.94 -11.31
C HIS A 132 -11.61 6.24 -11.40
N LYS A 133 -12.67 7.00 -11.71
CA LYS A 133 -14.02 6.46 -12.00
C LYS A 133 -14.29 6.25 -13.49
N CYS A 134 -13.39 6.69 -14.37
CA CYS A 134 -13.62 6.61 -15.81
C CYS A 134 -13.31 5.22 -16.36
N GLN A 135 -14.00 4.83 -17.44
CA GLN A 135 -13.82 3.53 -18.10
C GLN A 135 -12.54 3.44 -18.95
N ARG A 136 -11.77 4.53 -19.05
CA ARG A 136 -10.55 4.56 -19.88
C ARG A 136 -9.40 3.89 -19.11
N PRO A 137 -8.79 2.81 -19.64
CA PRO A 137 -7.76 2.06 -18.92
C PRO A 137 -6.47 2.86 -18.66
N SER A 138 -6.16 3.86 -19.49
CA SER A 138 -4.95 4.69 -19.40
C SER A 138 -5.27 6.19 -19.30
N CYS A 139 -6.29 6.57 -18.54
CA CYS A 139 -6.61 7.99 -18.37
C CYS A 139 -5.62 8.68 -17.41
N ASN A 140 -5.10 9.81 -17.88
CA ASN A 140 -4.21 10.73 -17.20
C ASN A 140 -4.85 12.12 -17.03
N ASN A 141 -6.18 12.22 -17.14
CA ASN A 141 -6.90 13.48 -16.97
C ASN A 141 -6.88 13.89 -15.50
N ALA A 142 -5.88 14.68 -15.15
CA ALA A 142 -5.70 15.20 -13.80
C ALA A 142 -6.71 16.32 -13.45
N ALA A 143 -7.70 16.64 -14.29
CA ALA A 143 -8.77 17.55 -13.87
C ALA A 143 -9.58 16.92 -12.73
N THR A 144 -10.27 17.76 -11.95
CA THR A 144 -11.16 17.29 -10.90
C THR A 144 -12.47 16.74 -11.50
N HIS A 145 -13.22 15.93 -10.75
CA HIS A 145 -14.48 15.32 -11.23
C HIS A 145 -15.52 16.34 -11.69
N ASP A 146 -15.61 17.49 -11.02
CA ASP A 146 -16.46 18.64 -11.42
C ASP A 146 -16.08 19.20 -12.79
N ARG A 147 -14.87 18.91 -13.27
CA ARG A 147 -14.36 19.30 -14.60
C ARG A 147 -14.19 18.10 -15.54
N GLY A 148 -14.84 16.98 -15.24
CA GLY A 148 -14.79 15.76 -16.06
C GLY A 148 -13.46 15.01 -16.03
N GLY A 149 -12.60 15.28 -15.04
CA GLY A 149 -11.34 14.55 -14.85
C GLY A 149 -11.41 13.41 -13.85
N CYS A 150 -10.25 12.90 -13.45
CA CYS A 150 -10.08 11.71 -12.62
C CYS A 150 -9.38 12.02 -11.28
N CYS A 151 -9.49 13.25 -10.79
CA CYS A 151 -9.02 13.66 -9.47
C CYS A 151 -10.16 14.16 -8.58
N ILE A 152 -9.94 14.12 -7.27
CA ILE A 152 -10.76 14.82 -6.28
C ILE A 152 -9.85 15.59 -5.32
N TRP A 153 -10.40 16.56 -4.60
CA TRP A 153 -9.78 17.08 -3.39
C TRP A 153 -10.12 16.15 -2.23
N TYR A 154 -9.10 15.71 -1.51
CA TYR A 154 -9.22 14.77 -0.41
C TYR A 154 -8.71 15.42 0.87
N ASN A 155 -9.55 15.42 1.90
CA ASN A 155 -9.26 16.04 3.17
C ASN A 155 -8.93 14.95 4.20
N GLU A 156 -7.66 14.58 4.27
CA GLU A 156 -7.20 13.51 5.15
C GLU A 156 -7.37 13.85 6.63
N LEU A 157 -7.35 15.12 7.01
CA LEU A 157 -7.59 15.55 8.39
C LEU A 157 -8.99 15.17 8.88
N GLN A 158 -10.00 15.26 8.02
CA GLN A 158 -11.37 14.84 8.36
C GLN A 158 -11.44 13.33 8.57
N VAL A 159 -10.70 12.54 7.80
CA VAL A 159 -10.67 11.08 7.97
C VAL A 159 -9.89 10.71 9.23
N CYS A 160 -8.78 11.40 9.48
CA CYS A 160 -7.90 11.21 10.62
C CYS A 160 -8.58 11.53 11.96
N SER A 161 -9.43 12.57 12.01
CA SER A 161 -10.16 12.89 13.25
C SER A 161 -11.04 11.72 13.73
N PHE A 162 -11.66 10.98 12.81
CA PHE A 162 -12.43 9.77 13.17
C PHE A 162 -11.56 8.60 13.66
N LEU A 163 -10.23 8.67 13.53
CA LEU A 163 -9.31 7.65 14.05
C LEU A 163 -8.79 7.99 15.45
N THR A 164 -8.98 9.22 15.90
CA THR A 164 -8.47 9.72 17.19
C THR A 164 -9.53 9.88 18.28
N ASP A 165 -10.80 9.79 17.90
CA ASP A 165 -11.96 9.79 18.80
C ASP A 165 -12.33 8.37 19.27
#